data_AF-A0A5D2IF54-F1
#
_entry.id   AF-A0A5D2IF54-F1
#
_cell.length_a   1.000
_cell.length_b   1.000
_cell.length_c   1.000
_cell.angle_alpha   90.00
_cell.angle_beta   90.00
_cell.angle_gamma   90.00
#
_symmetry.space_group_name_H-M   'P 1'
#
loop_
_entity.id
_entity.type
_entity.pdbx_description
1 polymer ?
#
loop_
_entity_poly.entity_id
_entity_poly.type
_entity_poly.pdbx_seq_one_letter_code
_entity_poly.pdbx_strand_id
1 'polypeptide(L)'
;MSVAEVFKLHGERFFRKKETEVLQRLSSKKQLVVSTGGGAVVWDVNWDYMQKKGVVVWLDVPLEALAQRIAAVGTHSRPLLHYEHGDPYTKALKRLSYLLELRGKNYAKANARVSLKEIAGKLGYRDVSDLTPTEIAIEALQQIEGYLKEEGGMVIAGL
;
A
#
# COMPACT_ATOMS: atom_id res chain seq x y z
N MET A 1 -10.34 14.36 -15.24
CA MET A 1 -10.96 13.02 -15.26
C MET A 1 -10.67 12.31 -13.95
N SER A 2 -11.67 11.67 -13.35
CA SER A 2 -11.51 10.83 -12.17
C SER A 2 -10.89 9.48 -12.52
N VAL A 3 -10.38 8.76 -11.52
CA VAL A 3 -9.87 7.39 -11.72
C VAL A 3 -10.99 6.48 -12.27
N ALA A 4 -12.22 6.61 -11.77
CA ALA A 4 -13.37 5.86 -12.26
C ALA A 4 -13.67 6.12 -13.75
N GLU A 5 -13.58 7.38 -14.19
CA GLU A 5 -13.74 7.74 -15.61
C GLU A 5 -12.64 7.15 -16.48
N VAL A 6 -11.38 7.19 -16.04
CA VAL A 6 -10.25 6.60 -16.78
C VAL A 6 -10.43 5.09 -16.93
N PHE A 7 -10.84 4.39 -15.87
CA PHE A 7 -11.14 2.95 -15.94
C PHE A 7 -12.30 2.66 -16.87
N LYS A 8 -13.38 3.46 -16.83
CA LYS A 8 -14.56 3.28 -17.68
C LYS A 8 -14.25 3.51 -19.16
N LEU A 9 -13.45 4.53 -19.50
CA LEU A 9 -13.19 4.95 -20.87
C LEU A 9 -12.01 4.23 -21.52
N HIS A 10 -10.98 3.88 -20.74
CA HIS A 10 -9.71 3.37 -21.26
C HIS A 10 -9.28 2.02 -20.66
N GLY A 11 -9.99 1.53 -19.64
CA GLY A 11 -9.71 0.27 -18.98
C GLY A 11 -8.51 0.30 -18.01
N GLU A 12 -8.40 -0.75 -17.19
CA GLU A 12 -7.34 -0.85 -16.17
C GLU A 12 -5.94 -0.86 -16.78
N ARG A 13 -5.73 -1.56 -17.90
CA ARG A 13 -4.40 -1.66 -18.53
C ARG A 13 -3.85 -0.27 -18.92
N PHE A 14 -4.70 0.61 -19.43
CA PHE A 14 -4.29 1.99 -19.74
C PHE A 14 -3.94 2.77 -18.48
N PHE A 15 -4.78 2.67 -17.44
CA PHE A 15 -4.50 3.29 -16.15
C PHE A 15 -3.15 2.83 -15.58
N ARG A 16 -2.84 1.53 -15.64
CA ARG A 16 -1.56 0.97 -15.18
C ARG A 16 -0.36 1.50 -15.96
N LYS A 17 -0.48 1.67 -17.28
CA LYS A 17 0.57 2.35 -18.07
C LYS A 17 0.82 3.77 -17.56
N LYS A 18 -0.24 4.53 -17.27
CA LYS A 18 -0.12 5.89 -16.73
C LYS A 18 0.44 5.92 -15.31
N GLU A 19 0.07 4.97 -14.46
CA GLU A 19 0.66 4.79 -13.13
C GLU A 19 2.18 4.55 -13.22
N THR A 20 2.63 3.69 -14.14
CA THR A 20 4.05 3.45 -14.42
C THR A 20 4.78 4.70 -14.92
N GLU A 21 4.22 5.44 -15.88
CA GLU A 21 4.81 6.69 -16.39
C GLU A 21 5.00 7.73 -15.26
N VAL A 22 4.03 7.84 -14.35
CA VAL A 22 4.12 8.76 -13.21
C VAL A 22 5.17 8.28 -12.20
N LEU A 23 5.19 6.99 -11.86
CA LEU A 23 6.20 6.42 -10.96
C LEU A 23 7.62 6.62 -11.51
N GLN A 24 7.83 6.41 -12.81
CA GLN A 24 9.11 6.68 -13.45
C GLN A 24 9.55 8.13 -13.25
N ARG A 25 8.66 9.11 -13.49
CA ARG A 25 8.96 10.54 -13.31
C ARG A 25 9.21 10.93 -11.85
N LEU A 26 8.50 10.29 -10.91
CA LEU A 26 8.70 10.54 -9.48
C LEU A 26 10.01 9.92 -8.98
N SER A 27 10.43 8.77 -9.53
CA SER A 27 11.67 8.08 -9.14
C SER A 27 12.94 8.88 -9.44
N SER A 28 12.89 9.88 -10.33
CA SER A 28 14.02 10.77 -10.59
C SER A 28 14.09 11.97 -9.64
N LYS A 29 13.09 12.18 -8.79
CA LYS A 29 13.07 13.24 -7.78
C LYS A 29 13.66 12.74 -6.46
N LYS A 30 14.14 13.66 -5.64
CA LYS A 30 14.73 13.36 -4.31
C LYS A 30 13.84 13.93 -3.21
N GLN A 31 13.95 13.37 -2.00
CA GLN A 31 13.29 13.87 -0.79
C GLN A 31 11.76 13.96 -0.92
N LEU A 32 11.14 12.88 -1.37
CA LEU A 32 9.68 12.77 -1.49
C LEU A 32 9.16 11.58 -0.69
N VAL A 33 7.97 11.75 -0.12
CA VAL A 33 7.12 10.65 0.34
C VAL A 33 5.98 10.49 -0.66
N VAL A 34 5.87 9.31 -1.25
CA VAL A 34 4.86 9.02 -2.27
C VAL A 34 3.95 7.91 -1.77
N SER A 35 2.67 8.23 -1.55
CA SER A 35 1.64 7.22 -1.35
C SER A 35 1.17 6.71 -2.71
N THR A 36 1.31 5.41 -2.96
CA THR A 36 0.94 4.78 -4.22
C THR A 36 -0.46 4.16 -4.14
N GLY A 37 -1.08 3.92 -5.30
CA GLY A 37 -2.30 3.11 -5.35
C GLY A 37 -1.96 1.64 -5.04
N GLY A 38 -2.88 0.91 -4.40
CA GLY A 38 -2.67 -0.51 -4.06
C GLY A 38 -2.53 -1.48 -5.26
N GLY A 39 -2.49 -0.98 -6.50
CA GLY A 39 -2.15 -1.77 -7.69
C GLY A 39 -0.81 -1.40 -8.31
N ALA A 40 -0.08 -0.41 -7.78
CA ALA A 40 1.25 -0.05 -8.24
C ALA A 40 2.22 -1.23 -8.16
N VAL A 41 2.00 -2.14 -7.21
CA VAL A 41 2.81 -3.35 -6.99
C VAL A 41 2.59 -4.46 -8.03
N VAL A 42 1.63 -4.31 -8.96
CA VAL A 42 1.21 -5.39 -9.88
C VAL A 42 2.19 -5.58 -11.05
N TRP A 43 2.83 -4.52 -11.53
CA TRP A 43 3.79 -4.60 -12.64
C TRP A 43 5.22 -4.51 -12.10
N ASP A 44 6.07 -5.46 -12.45
CA ASP A 44 7.45 -5.54 -11.95
C ASP A 44 8.28 -4.29 -12.29
N VAL A 45 8.02 -3.64 -13.42
CA VAL A 45 8.69 -2.38 -13.81
C VAL A 45 8.48 -1.27 -12.76
N ASN A 46 7.37 -1.28 -12.01
CA ASN A 46 7.14 -0.30 -10.96
C ASN A 46 8.06 -0.56 -9.75
N TRP A 47 8.37 -1.83 -9.46
CA TRP A 47 9.32 -2.19 -8.39
C TRP A 47 10.72 -1.67 -8.68
N ASP A 48 11.17 -1.74 -9.94
CA ASP A 48 12.43 -1.13 -10.37
C ASP A 48 12.48 0.36 -10.05
N TYR A 49 11.40 1.10 -10.30
CA TYR A 49 11.35 2.54 -10.00
C TYR A 49 11.27 2.85 -8.51
N MET A 50 10.57 2.00 -7.74
CA MET A 50 10.35 2.22 -6.31
C MET A 50 11.56 1.83 -5.46
N GLN A 51 12.24 0.71 -5.76
CA GLN A 51 13.31 0.16 -4.91
C GLN A 51 14.72 0.61 -5.31
N LYS A 52 15.01 0.89 -6.59
CA LYS A 52 16.38 1.29 -6.99
C LYS A 52 16.82 2.62 -6.38
N LYS A 53 15.89 3.47 -5.98
CA LYS A 53 16.15 4.86 -5.55
C LYS A 53 15.39 5.27 -4.29
N GLY A 54 14.71 4.34 -3.64
CA GLY A 54 13.84 4.65 -2.51
C GLY A 54 13.64 3.43 -1.61
N VAL A 55 13.05 3.69 -0.45
CA VAL A 55 12.62 2.66 0.50
C VAL A 55 11.11 2.48 0.35
N VAL A 56 10.69 1.26 0.04
CA VAL A 56 9.26 0.90 -0.07
C VAL A 56 8.77 0.43 1.28
N VAL A 57 7.72 1.11 1.78
CA VAL A 57 7.05 0.75 3.03
C VAL A 57 5.69 0.16 2.73
N TRP A 58 5.44 -1.06 3.19
CA TRP A 58 4.13 -1.68 3.17
C TRP A 58 3.40 -1.44 4.49
N LEU A 59 2.29 -0.69 4.43
CA LEU A 59 1.33 -0.62 5.53
C LEU A 59 0.43 -1.86 5.51
N ASP A 60 0.70 -2.80 6.41
CA ASP A 60 -0.04 -4.04 6.54
C ASP A 60 -1.19 -3.88 7.53
N VAL A 61 -2.41 -3.90 6.99
CA VAL A 61 -3.64 -3.61 7.71
C VAL A 61 -4.57 -4.83 7.62
N PRO A 62 -5.14 -5.30 8.75
CA PRO A 62 -6.16 -6.34 8.73
C PRO A 62 -7.30 -6.03 7.76
N LEU A 63 -7.77 -7.04 7.03
CA LEU A 63 -8.77 -6.87 5.98
C LEU A 63 -10.11 -6.40 6.54
N GLU A 64 -10.44 -6.81 7.77
CA GLU A 64 -11.64 -6.42 8.50
C GLU A 64 -11.66 -4.91 8.73
N ALA A 65 -10.55 -4.33 9.20
CA ALA A 65 -10.41 -2.89 9.41
C ALA A 65 -10.48 -2.11 8.09
N LEU A 66 -9.85 -2.63 7.03
CA LEU A 66 -9.96 -2.04 5.69
C LEU A 66 -11.40 -2.08 5.16
N ALA A 67 -12.11 -3.18 5.36
CA ALA A 67 -13.49 -3.36 4.93
C ALA A 67 -14.44 -2.42 5.68
N GLN A 68 -14.30 -2.28 7.00
CA GLN A 68 -15.04 -1.30 7.80
C GLN A 68 -14.81 0.12 7.30
N ARG A 69 -13.54 0.51 7.08
CA ARG A 69 -13.19 1.84 6.57
C ARG A 69 -13.80 2.12 5.20
N ILE A 70 -13.81 1.13 4.30
CA ILE A 70 -14.42 1.26 2.97
C ILE A 70 -15.94 1.34 3.08
N ALA A 71 -16.57 0.52 3.93
CA ALA A 71 -18.01 0.55 4.14
C ALA A 71 -18.50 1.90 4.66
N ALA A 72 -17.72 2.55 5.55
CA ALA A 72 -18.05 3.86 6.11
C ALA A 72 -17.89 5.02 5.11
N VAL A 73 -16.87 4.97 4.23
CA VAL A 73 -16.54 6.06 3.28
C VAL A 73 -17.23 5.90 1.92
N GLY A 74 -17.53 4.65 1.52
CA GLY A 74 -18.09 4.32 0.21
C GLY A 74 -17.03 4.07 -0.88
N THR A 75 -17.52 3.69 -2.07
CA THR A 75 -16.69 3.13 -3.16
C THR A 75 -16.71 3.96 -4.45
N HIS A 76 -17.32 5.14 -4.45
CA HIS A 76 -17.46 5.98 -5.64
C HIS A 76 -16.12 6.29 -6.35
N SER A 77 -15.05 6.50 -5.57
CA SER A 77 -13.69 6.75 -6.10
C SER A 77 -12.84 5.49 -6.25
N ARG A 78 -13.41 4.28 -6.04
CA ARG A 78 -12.69 3.01 -5.96
C ARG A 78 -13.23 2.04 -7.02
N PRO A 79 -12.75 2.12 -8.29
CA PRO A 79 -13.33 1.38 -9.41
C PRO A 79 -13.32 -0.15 -9.20
N LEU A 80 -12.28 -0.67 -8.54
CA LEU A 80 -12.13 -2.10 -8.27
C LEU A 80 -12.97 -2.61 -7.10
N LEU A 81 -13.63 -1.71 -6.35
CA LEU A 81 -14.46 -1.99 -5.18
C LEU A 81 -15.92 -1.56 -5.39
N HIS A 82 -16.32 -1.15 -6.58
CA HIS A 82 -17.69 -0.75 -6.87
C HIS A 82 -18.64 -1.97 -6.85
N TYR A 83 -19.83 -1.81 -6.26
CA TYR A 83 -20.88 -2.82 -6.23
C TYR A 83 -22.26 -2.14 -6.26
N GLU A 84 -23.22 -2.77 -6.93
CA GLU A 84 -24.57 -2.22 -7.13
C GLU A 84 -25.54 -2.57 -5.98
N HIS A 85 -25.38 -3.75 -5.35
CA HIS A 85 -26.30 -4.25 -4.31
C HIS A 85 -25.62 -5.14 -3.24
N GLY A 86 -26.12 -5.10 -2.00
CA GLY A 86 -25.73 -5.94 -0.86
C GLY A 86 -25.05 -5.19 0.29
N ASP A 87 -24.71 -5.92 1.37
CA ASP A 87 -24.01 -5.36 2.54
C ASP A 87 -22.61 -4.82 2.16
N PRO A 88 -22.35 -3.51 2.36
CA PRO A 88 -21.08 -2.87 2.03
C PRO A 88 -19.84 -3.55 2.62
N TYR A 89 -19.90 -3.94 3.89
CA TYR A 89 -18.78 -4.53 4.61
C TYR A 89 -18.40 -5.88 4.02
N THR A 90 -19.36 -6.79 3.88
CA THR A 90 -19.15 -8.14 3.36
C THR A 90 -18.60 -8.12 1.94
N LYS A 91 -19.08 -7.20 1.10
CA LYS A 91 -18.58 -7.02 -0.28
C LYS A 91 -17.15 -6.49 -0.29
N ALA A 92 -16.87 -5.47 0.51
CA ALA A 92 -15.52 -4.92 0.65
C ALA A 92 -14.55 -6.00 1.12
N LEU A 93 -14.89 -6.74 2.17
CA LEU A 93 -14.06 -7.82 2.71
C LEU A 93 -13.76 -8.87 1.65
N LYS A 94 -14.79 -9.42 0.98
CA LYS A 94 -14.61 -10.42 -0.09
C LYS A 94 -13.68 -9.93 -1.19
N ARG A 95 -13.83 -8.67 -1.62
CA ARG A 95 -13.02 -8.10 -2.70
C ARG A 95 -11.58 -7.83 -2.24
N LEU A 96 -11.40 -7.34 -1.02
CA LEU A 96 -10.09 -7.14 -0.43
C LEU A 96 -9.33 -8.46 -0.26
N SER A 97 -9.99 -9.54 0.20
CA SER A 97 -9.38 -10.87 0.30
C SER A 97 -8.86 -11.36 -1.05
N TYR A 98 -9.68 -11.27 -2.10
CA TYR A 98 -9.26 -11.62 -3.46
C TYR A 98 -8.07 -10.78 -3.96
N LEU A 99 -8.11 -9.46 -3.73
CA LEU A 99 -7.02 -8.58 -4.15
C LEU A 99 -5.72 -8.85 -3.35
N LEU A 100 -5.83 -9.15 -2.06
CA LEU A 100 -4.67 -9.50 -1.24
C LEU A 100 -4.07 -10.83 -1.67
N GLU A 101 -4.88 -11.83 -2.04
CA GLU A 101 -4.38 -13.10 -2.57
C GLU A 101 -3.52 -12.89 -3.83
N LEU A 102 -3.99 -12.03 -4.75
CA LEU A 102 -3.26 -11.71 -5.97
C LEU A 102 -2.00 -10.86 -5.75
N ARG A 103 -1.99 -10.00 -4.73
CA ARG A 103 -0.98 -8.94 -4.56
C ARG A 103 -0.08 -9.13 -3.36
N GLY A 104 -0.42 -10.02 -2.44
CA GLY A 104 0.24 -10.20 -1.14
C GLY A 104 1.72 -10.49 -1.28
N LYS A 105 2.08 -11.41 -2.19
CA LYS A 105 3.49 -11.70 -2.51
C LYS A 105 4.23 -10.50 -3.06
N ASN A 106 3.56 -9.60 -3.77
CA ASN A 106 4.18 -8.37 -4.25
C ASN A 106 4.35 -7.38 -3.10
N TYR A 107 3.33 -7.14 -2.25
CA TYR A 107 3.50 -6.27 -1.08
C TYR A 107 4.65 -6.72 -0.17
N ALA A 108 4.83 -8.04 0.00
CA ALA A 108 5.92 -8.61 0.78
C ALA A 108 7.33 -8.37 0.21
N LYS A 109 7.46 -7.86 -1.04
CA LYS A 109 8.75 -7.42 -1.59
C LYS A 109 9.23 -6.09 -1.00
N ALA A 110 8.37 -5.35 -0.29
CA ALA A 110 8.71 -4.05 0.31
C ALA A 110 9.91 -4.17 1.27
N ASN A 111 10.71 -3.10 1.34
CA ASN A 111 11.92 -3.05 2.17
C ASN A 111 11.56 -3.04 3.68
N ALA A 112 10.44 -2.41 4.03
CA ALA A 112 9.93 -2.33 5.38
C ALA A 112 8.44 -2.68 5.42
N ARG A 113 8.00 -3.39 6.46
CA ARG A 113 6.58 -3.72 6.73
C ARG A 113 6.16 -3.10 8.05
N VAL A 114 5.02 -2.42 8.03
CA VAL A 114 4.40 -1.78 9.19
C VAL A 114 3.09 -2.51 9.48
N SER A 115 3.12 -3.44 10.42
CA SER A 115 1.98 -4.27 10.81
C SER A 115 1.13 -3.52 11.84
N LEU A 116 -0.02 -2.99 11.43
CA LEU A 116 -0.91 -2.26 12.35
C LEU A 116 -1.41 -3.17 13.49
N LYS A 117 -1.57 -4.47 13.22
CA LYS A 117 -1.93 -5.44 14.24
C LYS A 117 -0.87 -5.54 15.34
N GLU A 118 0.40 -5.51 14.97
CA GLU A 118 1.51 -5.53 15.94
C GLU A 118 1.59 -4.23 16.72
N ILE A 119 1.41 -3.07 16.07
CA ILE A 119 1.39 -1.77 16.75
C ILE A 119 0.28 -1.74 17.81
N ALA A 120 -0.94 -2.12 17.42
CA ALA A 120 -2.08 -2.17 18.35
C ALA A 120 -1.79 -3.08 19.55
N GLY A 121 -1.21 -4.26 19.31
CA GLY A 121 -0.79 -5.17 20.37
C GLY A 121 0.28 -4.58 21.31
N LYS A 122 1.29 -3.90 20.77
CA LYS A 122 2.35 -3.23 21.55
C LYS A 122 1.79 -2.11 22.43
N LEU A 123 0.82 -1.35 21.92
CA LEU A 123 0.22 -0.20 22.61
C LEU A 123 -0.99 -0.58 23.49
N GLY A 124 -1.42 -1.84 23.49
CA GLY A 124 -2.55 -2.32 24.29
C GLY A 124 -3.93 -1.95 23.72
N TYR A 125 -4.00 -1.57 22.44
CA TYR A 125 -5.27 -1.32 21.76
C TYR A 125 -5.98 -2.63 21.41
N ARG A 126 -7.32 -2.61 21.47
CA ARG A 126 -8.15 -3.75 21.08
C ARG A 126 -8.40 -3.81 19.58
N ASP A 127 -8.49 -2.65 18.93
CA ASP A 127 -8.69 -2.53 17.49
C ASP A 127 -7.61 -1.64 16.87
N VAL A 128 -7.23 -1.95 15.64
CA VAL A 128 -6.30 -1.13 14.85
C VAL A 128 -6.92 0.21 14.45
N SER A 129 -8.24 0.36 14.52
CA SER A 129 -8.92 1.64 14.31
C SER A 129 -8.60 2.69 15.36
N ASP A 130 -8.13 2.27 16.54
CA ASP A 130 -7.75 3.16 17.64
C ASP A 130 -6.35 3.77 17.42
N LEU A 131 -5.58 3.25 16.46
CA LEU A 131 -4.27 3.78 16.10
C LEU A 131 -4.37 5.15 15.44
N THR A 132 -3.55 6.07 15.92
CA THR A 132 -3.39 7.39 15.31
C THR A 132 -2.45 7.33 14.11
N PRO A 133 -2.60 8.25 13.13
CA PRO A 133 -1.63 8.39 12.05
C PRO A 133 -0.20 8.62 12.53
N THR A 134 -0.03 9.28 13.68
CA THR A 134 1.28 9.56 14.28
C THR A 134 1.96 8.27 14.75
N GLU A 135 1.23 7.37 15.42
CA GLU A 135 1.78 6.08 15.88
C GLU A 135 2.19 5.20 14.70
N ILE A 136 1.38 5.16 13.64
CA ILE A 136 1.70 4.43 12.41
C ILE A 136 2.94 5.03 11.73
N ALA A 137 3.05 6.37 11.68
CA ALA A 137 4.21 7.05 11.11
C ALA A 137 5.49 6.80 11.93
N ILE A 138 5.40 6.76 13.25
CA ILE A 138 6.54 6.44 14.14
C ILE A 138 7.03 5.01 13.86
N GLU A 139 6.15 4.02 13.82
CA GLU A 139 6.55 2.64 13.50
C GLU A 139 7.14 2.57 12.08
N ALA A 140 6.57 3.29 11.10
CA ALA A 140 7.14 3.36 9.76
C ALA A 140 8.59 3.87 9.74
N LEU A 141 8.89 4.93 10.50
CA LEU A 141 10.25 5.46 10.62
C LEU A 141 11.20 4.46 11.29
N GLN A 142 10.74 3.77 12.34
CA GLN A 142 11.53 2.73 13.02
C GLN A 142 11.86 1.55 12.09
N GLN A 143 10.89 1.09 11.29
CA GLN A 143 11.09 0.00 10.33
C GLN A 143 12.02 0.42 9.19
N ILE A 144 11.91 1.66 8.72
CA ILE A 144 12.86 2.22 7.73
C ILE A 144 14.27 2.28 8.33
N GLU A 145 14.42 2.77 9.56
CA GLU A 145 15.73 2.86 10.23
C GLU A 145 16.37 1.47 10.40
N GLY A 146 15.58 0.46 10.81
CA GLY A 146 16.04 -0.92 10.92
C GLY A 146 16.59 -1.45 9.59
N TYR A 147 15.81 -1.32 8.51
CA TYR A 147 16.23 -1.73 7.17
C TYR A 147 17.52 -1.04 6.71
N LEU A 148 17.64 0.28 6.89
CA LEU A 148 18.83 1.03 6.47
C LEU A 148 20.09 0.64 7.26
N LYS A 149 19.95 0.30 8.55
CA LYS A 149 21.07 -0.20 9.37
C LYS A 149 21.54 -1.57 8.90
N GLU A 150 20.63 -2.47 8.55
CA GLU A 150 20.96 -3.80 8.03
C GLU A 150 21.67 -3.73 6.67
N GLU A 151 21.18 -2.90 5.73
CA GLU A 151 21.87 -2.70 4.45
C GLU A 151 23.24 -2.04 4.62
N GLY A 152 23.35 -0.99 5.44
CA GLY A 152 24.62 -0.34 5.73
C GLY A 152 25.63 -1.29 6.38
N GLY A 153 25.15 -2.20 7.24
CA GLY A 153 25.95 -3.26 7.85
C GLY A 153 26.44 -4.31 6.84
N MET A 154 25.60 -4.74 5.89
CA MET A 154 26.01 -5.65 4.81
C MET A 154 27.06 -5.03 3.88
N VAL A 155 26.98 -3.73 3.60
CA VAL A 155 28.00 -3.03 2.80
C VAL A 155 29.35 -2.99 3.52
N ILE A 156 29.37 -2.83 4.84
CA ILE A 156 30.61 -2.80 5.63
C ILE A 156 31.19 -4.19 5.86
N ALA A 157 30.35 -5.22 6.04
CA ALA A 157 30.79 -6.61 6.26
C ALA A 157 31.25 -7.34 4.97
N GLY A 158 30.98 -6.77 3.80
CA GLY A 158 31.42 -7.28 2.50
C GLY A 158 32.72 -6.67 1.96
N LEU A 159 33.41 -5.84 2.76
CA LEU A 159 34.74 -5.28 2.51
C LEU A 159 35.78 -5.97 3.39
#